data_AF-A0A3A5HL74-F1
#
_entry.id   AF-A0A3A5HL74-F1
#
_cell.length_a   1.000
_cell.length_b   1.000
_cell.length_c   1.000
_cell.angle_alpha   90.00
_cell.angle_beta   90.00
_cell.angle_gamma   90.00
#
_symmetry.space_group_name_H-M   'P 1'
#
loop_
_entity.id
_entity.type
_entity.pdbx_description
1 polymer ?
#
loop_
_entity_poly.entity_id
_entity_poly.type
_entity_poly.pdbx_seq_one_letter_code
_entity_poly.pdbx_strand_id
1 'polypeptide(L)' 'MVKKDILKHEMVPDHAVLSKSEFNKVLKKMDIHLEQLPKIKSDDPVAKAIGAKEGDILEITRKSSTAGKFITYRLVKD' A
#
# COMPACT_ATOMS: atom_id res chain seq x y z
N MET A 1 -14.49 -23.57 -2.84
CA MET A 1 -14.13 -22.23 -3.38
C MET A 1 -12.63 -22.14 -3.45
N VAL A 2 -12.05 -22.09 -4.64
CA VAL A 2 -10.60 -21.96 -4.81
C VAL A 2 -10.23 -20.55 -4.33
N LYS A 3 -9.43 -20.43 -3.27
CA LYS A 3 -8.76 -19.16 -2.92
C LYS A 3 -7.86 -18.83 -4.11
N LYS A 4 -8.32 -17.99 -5.03
CA LYS A 4 -7.44 -17.38 -6.03
C LYS A 4 -6.50 -16.46 -5.27
N ASP A 5 -5.20 -16.65 -5.43
CA ASP A 5 -4.18 -15.74 -4.91
C ASP A 5 -4.37 -14.38 -5.59
N ILE A 6 -5.12 -13.48 -4.94
CA ILE A 6 -5.41 -12.13 -5.44
C ILE A 6 -4.10 -11.38 -5.73
N LEU A 7 -3.08 -11.65 -4.92
CA LEU A 7 -1.74 -11.06 -5.01
C LEU A 7 -0.95 -11.48 -6.27
N LYS A 8 -1.31 -12.58 -6.94
CA LYS A 8 -0.61 -13.05 -8.16
C LYS A 8 -1.28 -12.61 -9.45
N HIS A 9 -2.33 -11.81 -9.35
CA HIS A 9 -3.05 -11.33 -10.53
C HIS A 9 -2.29 -10.20 -11.22
N GLU A 10 -2.23 -10.20 -12.54
CA GLU A 10 -1.47 -9.21 -13.33
C GLU A 10 -1.86 -7.75 -13.01
N MET A 11 -3.15 -7.51 -12.79
CA MET A 11 -3.68 -6.18 -12.45
C MET A 11 -3.50 -5.78 -10.98
N VAL A 12 -3.05 -6.68 -10.11
CA VAL A 12 -2.82 -6.39 -8.70
C VAL A 12 -1.34 -6.07 -8.52
N PRO A 13 -1.00 -4.82 -8.18
CA PRO A 13 0.40 -4.44 -7.96
C PRO A 13 0.96 -5.08 -6.68
N ASP A 14 2.26 -4.96 -6.47
CA ASP A 14 2.91 -5.47 -5.27
C ASP A 14 2.59 -4.55 -4.09
N HIS A 15 2.11 -5.12 -2.99
CA HIS A 15 1.78 -4.40 -1.75
C HIS A 15 2.67 -4.88 -0.61
N ALA A 16 3.31 -3.96 0.09
CA ALA A 16 4.12 -4.24 1.28
C ALA A 16 3.70 -3.33 2.43
N VAL A 17 3.68 -3.86 3.66
CA VAL A 17 3.44 -3.06 4.87
C VAL A 17 4.75 -2.43 5.30
N LEU A 18 4.77 -1.10 5.41
CA LEU A 18 5.95 -0.36 5.88
C LEU A 18 6.03 -0.32 7.40
N SER A 19 7.25 -0.33 7.92
CA SER A 19 7.47 -0.04 9.33
C SER A 19 7.26 1.44 9.64
N LYS A 20 6.87 1.77 10.88
CA LYS A 20 6.72 3.16 11.35
C LYS A 20 7.99 4.00 11.13
N SER A 21 9.17 3.39 11.22
CA SER A 21 10.46 4.06 11.04
C SER A 21 10.70 4.46 9.58
N GLU A 22 10.47 3.55 8.65
CA GLU A 22 10.61 3.81 7.21
C GLU A 22 9.59 4.83 6.75
N PHE A 23 8.35 4.68 7.21
CA PHE A 23 7.28 5.60 6.88
C PHE A 23 7.56 7.04 7.33
N ASN A 24 8.07 7.23 8.55
CA ASN A 24 8.46 8.57 9.03
C ASN A 24 9.56 9.20 8.17
N LYS A 25 10.47 8.40 7.59
CA LYS A 25 11.47 8.90 6.63
C LYS A 25 10.81 9.32 5.32
N VAL A 26 9.85 8.54 4.83
CA VAL A 26 9.08 8.85 3.61
C VAL A 26 8.29 10.15 3.78
N LEU A 27 7.55 10.31 4.89
CA LEU A 27 6.81 11.53 5.18
C LEU A 27 7.72 12.76 5.21
N LYS A 28 8.87 12.67 5.91
CA LYS A 28 9.85 13.77 5.96
C LYS A 28 10.45 14.09 4.59
N LYS A 29 10.69 13.08 3.77
CA LYS A 29 11.26 13.25 2.42
C LYS A 29 10.27 13.89 1.46
N MET A 30 8.99 13.55 1.58
CA MET A 30 7.91 14.06 0.73
C MET A 30 7.27 15.34 1.26
N ASP A 31 7.59 15.73 2.50
CA ASP A 31 7.02 16.89 3.21
C ASP A 31 5.48 16.90 3.19
N ILE A 32 4.90 15.75 3.52
CA ILE A 32 3.45 15.55 3.57
C ILE A 32 3.00 15.07 4.95
N HIS A 33 1.76 15.36 5.28
CA HIS A 33 1.08 14.85 6.45
C HIS A 33 0.41 13.50 6.18
N LEU A 34 0.30 12.67 7.22
CA LEU A 34 -0.36 11.36 7.22
C LEU A 34 -1.77 11.40 6.62
N GLU A 35 -2.51 12.47 6.89
CA GLU A 35 -3.90 12.62 6.46
C GLU A 35 -4.05 12.91 4.96
N GLN A 36 -2.98 13.38 4.31
CA GLN A 36 -2.93 13.69 2.88
C GLN A 36 -2.70 12.43 2.04
N LEU A 37 -2.35 11.30 2.67
CA LEU A 37 -2.18 10.04 1.96
C LEU A 37 -3.53 9.48 1.52
N PRO A 38 -3.61 8.89 0.32
CA PRO A 38 -4.78 8.11 -0.09
C PRO A 38 -5.08 7.02 0.92
N LYS A 39 -6.35 6.83 1.26
CA LYS A 39 -6.78 5.85 2.26
C LYS A 39 -7.25 4.56 1.58
N ILE A 40 -7.03 3.44 2.25
CA ILE A 40 -7.56 2.13 1.88
C ILE A 40 -8.32 1.56 3.07
N LYS A 41 -9.43 0.88 2.81
CA LYS A 41 -10.21 0.26 3.88
C LYS A 41 -9.47 -0.93 4.47
N SER A 42 -9.60 -1.13 5.77
CA SER A 42 -9.21 -2.37 6.45
C SER A 42 -9.91 -3.59 5.83
N ASP A 43 -11.13 -3.36 5.31
CA ASP A 43 -11.94 -4.36 4.65
C ASP A 43 -11.45 -4.80 3.27
N ASP A 44 -10.50 -4.07 2.67
CA ASP A 44 -9.99 -4.37 1.33
C ASP A 44 -9.38 -5.79 1.27
N PRO A 45 -9.69 -6.60 0.24
CA PRO A 45 -9.18 -7.96 0.13
C PRO A 45 -7.64 -8.04 0.13
N VAL A 46 -6.96 -7.05 -0.42
CA VAL A 46 -5.49 -7.00 -0.45
C VAL A 46 -4.95 -6.65 0.94
N ALA A 47 -5.56 -5.68 1.63
CA ALA A 47 -5.19 -5.33 3.00
C ALA A 47 -5.35 -6.53 3.96
N LYS A 48 -6.45 -7.29 3.81
CA LYS A 48 -6.67 -8.54 4.57
C LYS A 48 -5.67 -9.64 4.20
N ALA A 49 -5.32 -9.77 2.92
CA ALA A 49 -4.38 -10.80 2.46
C ALA A 49 -2.96 -10.59 2.99
N ILE A 50 -2.53 -9.33 3.13
CA ILE A 50 -1.20 -8.97 3.67
C ILE A 50 -1.20 -8.76 5.19
N GLY A 51 -2.36 -8.87 5.84
CA GLY A 51 -2.50 -8.73 7.29
C GLY A 51 -2.33 -7.30 7.81
N ALA A 52 -2.58 -6.30 6.96
CA ALA A 52 -2.49 -4.90 7.34
C ALA A 52 -3.64 -4.50 8.28
N LYS A 53 -3.35 -3.63 9.25
CA LYS A 53 -4.30 -3.15 10.26
C LYS A 53 -4.53 -1.65 10.11
N GLU A 54 -5.58 -1.15 10.76
CA GLU A 54 -5.82 0.29 10.83
C GLU A 54 -4.59 1.04 11.35
N GLY A 55 -4.24 2.12 10.65
CA GLY A 55 -3.05 2.92 10.94
C GLY A 55 -1.76 2.41 10.28
N ASP A 56 -1.76 1.24 9.65
CA ASP A 56 -0.62 0.79 8.85
C ASP A 56 -0.55 1.55 7.53
N ILE A 57 0.67 1.65 6.99
CA ILE A 57 0.91 2.22 5.67
C ILE A 57 1.36 1.14 4.71
N LEU A 58 0.69 1.11 3.57
CA LEU A 58 1.01 0.25 2.46
C LEU A 58 1.89 0.99 1.47
N GLU A 59 3.02 0.40 1.14
CA GLU A 59 3.78 0.71 -0.06
C GLU A 59 3.23 -0.12 -1.21
N ILE A 60 2.83 0.55 -2.29
CA ILE A 60 2.31 -0.08 -3.49
C ILE A 60 3.28 0.20 -4.62
N THR A 61 3.89 -0.86 -5.13
CA THR A 61 4.80 -0.81 -6.26
C THR A 61 4.10 -1.39 -7.49
N ARG A 62 3.89 -0.54 -8.50
CA ARG A 62 3.30 -0.95 -9.78
C ARG A 62 4.28 -0.71 -10.93
N LYS A 63 4.21 -1.56 -11.95
CA LYS A 63 4.86 -1.30 -13.24
C LYS A 63 4.12 -0.15 -13.92
N SER A 64 4.87 0.88 -14.33
CA SER A 64 4.36 2.01 -15.08
C SER A 64 4.96 1.98 -16.48
N SER A 65 4.13 2.16 -17.51
CA SER A 65 4.61 2.22 -18.89
C SER A 65 5.47 3.45 -19.16
N THR A 66 5.27 4.55 -18.42
CA THR A 66 6.01 5.80 -18.59
C THR A 66 7.25 5.88 -17.71
N ALA A 67 7.14 5.47 -16.44
CA ALA A 67 8.19 5.61 -15.43
C ALA A 67 8.93 4.30 -15.11
N GLY A 68 8.53 3.19 -15.74
CA GLY A 68 9.02 1.83 -15.44
C GLY A 68 8.44 1.29 -14.13
N LYS A 69 8.74 1.94 -13.01
CA LYS A 69 8.22 1.61 -11.67
C LYS A 69 7.62 2.85 -11.03
N PHE A 70 6.44 2.69 -10.44
CA PHE A 70 5.76 3.73 -9.69
C PHE A 70 5.44 3.24 -8.30
N ILE A 71 5.92 3.99 -7.30
CA ILE A 71 5.74 3.69 -5.88
C ILE A 71 4.75 4.72 -5.32
N THR A 72 3.74 4.23 -4.62
CA THR A 72 2.75 5.08 -3.94
C THR A 72 2.44 4.52 -2.56
N TYR A 73 2.05 5.39 -1.64
CA TYR A 73 1.80 5.02 -0.26
C TYR A 73 0.32 5.23 0.07
N ARG A 74 -0.29 4.30 0.81
CA ARG A 74 -1.68 4.41 1.26
C ARG A 74 -1.81 4.12 2.74
N LEU A 75 -2.67 4.88 3.42
CA LEU A 75 -3.00 4.69 4.83
C LEU A 75 -4.20 3.76 4.99
N VAL A 76 -4.07 2.72 5.80
CA VAL A 76 -5.20 1.85 6.14
C VAL A 76 -6.10 2.56 7.17
N LYS A 77 -7.36 2.78 6.80
CA LYS A 77 -8.37 3.45 7.64
C LYS A 77 -9.76 2.94 7.26
N ASP A 78 -10.60 2.61 8.24
CA ASP A 78 -12.03 2.33 8.00
C ASP A 78 -12.83 3.53 7.49
#